data_AF-A0A6J3K212-F1
#
_entry.id   AF-A0A6J3K212-F1
#
_cell.length_a   1.000
_cell.length_b   1.000
_cell.length_c   1.000
_cell.angle_alpha   90.00
_cell.angle_beta   90.00
_cell.angle_gamma   90.00
#
_symmetry.space_group_name_H-M   'P 1'
#
loop_
_entity.id
_entity.type
_entity.pdbx_description
1 polymer ?
#
loop_
_entity_poly.entity_id
_entity_poly.type
_entity_poly.pdbx_seq_one_letter_code
_entity_poly.pdbx_strand_id
1 'polypeptide(L)'
;MAKKTTPAALQTEISNNEEWEKLLTKPGLIVVDIYSEWSGPCTGMVSTLKKIKMEIGGDTLSYAMAMCDYITNLERFQGKSEPTWMFIHNGRMVNLIFGADCPQLLKVLTMELQRVQNNEEHEFSLDVSERSPEEIKRLKIIEETRIAKETAKKARKEAEAIARYEAEMLYLTTSLSKETCLLLFPWVFKDEECHKRDKRSSPPYIELVEEILIGNYTVEQEIRKRLDEDILSTMFNESHYVLSPNAKQLLLDGKCMFMRLKVSETKPEIDIHKYLLNLLFGEPKLPNTETILNEECYAGRHRPAYITSGNEIFPIVWTPPNCRNKAIVFRTIFPTYTNTTYHYEDKTTKVPIVVFKYDYMRKNELKMVLQEFEDEVVNFGIFESDKPLEAKLIAKNITEFELNTRERTGYEIFVCVVKKVECEAFLGFAGIGPYHVSENLEKGIEESKQYFPDVTASEETQSDDEEKPEELIENAEENKNET
;
A
#
# COMPACT_ATOMS: atom_id res chain seq x y z
N MET A 1 64.13 -47.21 0.81
CA MET A 1 62.74 -46.84 1.16
C MET A 1 62.13 -46.13 -0.04
N ALA A 2 61.16 -46.76 -0.71
CA ALA A 2 60.42 -46.12 -1.80
C ALA A 2 59.38 -45.16 -1.19
N LYS A 3 59.43 -43.87 -1.56
CA LYS A 3 58.37 -42.90 -1.22
C LYS A 3 57.05 -43.43 -1.79
N LYS A 4 56.09 -43.76 -0.92
CA LYS A 4 54.70 -43.98 -1.32
C LYS A 4 54.16 -42.64 -1.83
N THR A 5 54.01 -42.51 -3.13
CA THR A 5 53.33 -41.38 -3.78
C THR A 5 51.85 -41.47 -3.42
N THR A 6 51.38 -40.55 -2.60
CA THR A 6 49.95 -40.37 -2.30
C THR A 6 49.22 -40.07 -3.61
N PRO A 7 48.07 -40.70 -3.93
CA PRO A 7 47.33 -40.37 -5.14
C PRO A 7 46.90 -38.91 -5.08
N ALA A 8 47.28 -38.12 -6.10
CA ALA A 8 46.94 -36.71 -6.18
C ALA A 8 45.41 -36.53 -6.21
N ALA A 9 44.89 -35.68 -5.33
CA ALA A 9 43.49 -35.31 -5.34
C ALA A 9 43.14 -34.67 -6.70
N LEU A 10 42.07 -35.16 -7.34
CA LEU A 10 41.65 -34.73 -8.68
C LEU A 10 41.13 -33.28 -8.73
N GLN A 11 40.66 -32.78 -7.57
CA GLN A 11 40.16 -31.42 -7.35
C GLN A 11 41.00 -30.73 -6.28
N THR A 12 41.35 -29.47 -6.52
CA THR A 12 41.99 -28.60 -5.52
C THR A 12 40.91 -27.78 -4.82
N GLU A 13 40.87 -27.80 -3.50
CA GLU A 13 40.00 -26.92 -2.72
C GLU A 13 40.68 -25.56 -2.54
N ILE A 14 39.92 -24.49 -2.74
CA ILE A 14 40.38 -23.10 -2.68
C ILE A 14 39.47 -22.35 -1.72
N SER A 15 40.06 -21.82 -0.66
CA SER A 15 39.31 -21.24 0.49
C SER A 15 39.78 -19.85 0.88
N ASN A 16 40.75 -19.28 0.17
CA ASN A 16 41.28 -17.94 0.44
C ASN A 16 41.92 -17.31 -0.81
N ASN A 17 42.16 -16.00 -0.73
CA ASN A 17 42.77 -15.23 -1.82
C ASN A 17 44.18 -15.71 -2.23
N GLU A 18 45.02 -16.19 -1.31
CA GLU A 18 46.37 -16.65 -1.67
C GLU A 18 46.35 -17.93 -2.52
N GLU A 19 45.47 -18.87 -2.18
CA GLU A 19 45.24 -20.08 -2.96
C GLU A 19 44.62 -19.77 -4.32
N TRP A 20 43.72 -18.78 -4.36
CA TRP A 20 43.13 -18.28 -5.60
C TRP A 20 44.19 -17.74 -6.56
N GLU A 21 45.06 -16.84 -6.10
CA GLU A 21 46.15 -16.29 -6.93
C GLU A 21 47.09 -17.39 -7.45
N LYS A 22 47.42 -18.38 -6.61
CA LYS A 22 48.22 -19.54 -7.05
C LYS A 22 47.49 -20.36 -8.12
N LEU A 23 46.17 -20.52 -8.01
CA LEU A 23 45.37 -21.23 -9.01
C LEU A 23 45.47 -20.54 -10.37
N LEU A 24 45.36 -19.21 -10.42
CA LEU A 24 45.37 -18.42 -11.67
C LEU A 24 46.69 -18.56 -12.45
N THR A 25 47.80 -18.89 -11.78
CA THR A 25 49.10 -19.12 -12.43
C THR A 25 49.26 -20.49 -13.08
N LYS A 26 48.32 -21.43 -12.86
CA LYS A 26 48.43 -22.79 -13.42
C LYS A 26 48.24 -22.79 -14.94
N PRO A 27 49.05 -23.57 -15.68
CA PRO A 27 48.89 -23.69 -17.13
C PRO A 27 47.68 -24.57 -17.50
N GLY A 28 47.20 -24.40 -18.73
CA GLY A 28 46.07 -25.15 -19.27
C GLY A 28 44.71 -24.56 -18.89
N LEU A 29 43.66 -25.34 -19.11
CA LEU A 29 42.30 -24.96 -18.76
C LEU A 29 42.00 -25.34 -17.31
N ILE A 30 41.46 -24.41 -16.54
CA ILE A 30 41.03 -24.63 -15.16
C ILE A 30 39.53 -24.47 -15.11
N VAL A 31 38.83 -25.45 -14.55
CA VAL A 31 37.39 -25.38 -14.30
C VAL A 31 37.17 -25.31 -12.80
N VAL A 32 36.50 -24.25 -12.35
CA VAL A 32 36.24 -23.97 -10.94
C VAL A 32 34.75 -24.13 -10.66
N ASP A 33 34.41 -25.01 -9.72
CA ASP A 33 33.09 -25.07 -9.09
C ASP A 33 33.04 -24.03 -7.97
N ILE A 34 32.30 -22.94 -8.19
CA ILE A 34 32.14 -21.84 -7.23
C ILE A 34 30.86 -22.07 -6.43
N TYR A 35 30.98 -22.07 -5.11
CA TYR A 35 29.89 -22.36 -4.19
C TYR A 35 29.96 -21.48 -2.94
N SER A 36 28.81 -21.31 -2.27
CA SER A 36 28.75 -20.66 -0.95
C SER A 36 28.97 -21.69 0.17
N GLU A 37 29.62 -21.31 1.27
CA GLU A 37 29.96 -22.20 2.40
C GLU A 37 28.76 -23.04 2.88
N TRP A 38 27.60 -22.41 3.00
CA TRP A 38 26.37 -23.06 3.48
C TRP A 38 25.77 -24.07 2.49
N SER A 39 26.00 -23.92 1.17
CA SER A 39 25.46 -24.82 0.15
C SER A 39 26.40 -26.00 -0.12
N GLY A 40 27.70 -25.80 0.08
CA GLY A 40 28.74 -26.75 -0.31
C GLY A 40 28.89 -26.89 -1.85
N PRO A 41 29.92 -27.62 -2.31
CA PRO A 41 30.21 -27.81 -3.73
C PRO A 41 29.24 -28.82 -4.38
N CYS A 42 29.20 -28.81 -5.72
CA CYS A 42 28.32 -29.69 -6.47
C CYS A 42 28.84 -31.15 -6.49
N THR A 43 28.36 -31.97 -5.56
CA THR A 43 28.77 -33.39 -5.46
C THR A 43 28.30 -34.24 -6.65
N GLY A 44 27.14 -33.91 -7.24
CA GLY A 44 26.55 -34.65 -8.36
C GLY A 44 27.37 -34.64 -9.64
N MET A 45 28.23 -33.64 -9.82
CA MET A 45 29.01 -33.44 -11.06
C MET A 45 30.42 -34.04 -10.99
N VAL A 46 30.90 -34.42 -9.81
CA VAL A 46 32.27 -34.89 -9.57
C VAL A 46 32.62 -36.11 -10.43
N SER A 47 31.71 -37.08 -10.58
CA SER A 47 31.95 -38.29 -11.39
C SER A 47 32.15 -37.97 -12.87
N THR A 48 31.35 -37.06 -13.41
CA THR A 48 31.42 -36.58 -14.79
C THR A 48 32.76 -35.87 -15.06
N LEU A 49 33.16 -34.94 -14.19
CA LEU A 49 34.41 -34.20 -14.34
C LEU A 49 35.64 -35.12 -14.28
N LYS A 50 35.62 -36.13 -13.40
CA LYS A 50 36.66 -37.16 -13.31
C LYS A 50 36.80 -37.93 -14.62
N LYS A 51 35.69 -38.35 -15.22
CA LYS A 51 35.69 -39.07 -16.49
C LYS A 51 36.38 -38.25 -17.59
N ILE A 52 36.04 -36.97 -17.73
CA ILE A 52 36.63 -36.09 -18.75
C ILE A 52 38.12 -35.84 -18.52
N LYS A 53 38.55 -35.65 -17.26
CA LYS A 53 39.98 -35.52 -16.93
C LYS A 53 40.78 -36.70 -17.45
N MET A 54 40.25 -37.90 -17.24
CA MET A 54 40.91 -39.15 -17.59
C MET A 54 40.86 -39.45 -19.09
N GLU A 55 39.75 -39.14 -19.77
CA GLU A 55 39.54 -39.51 -21.17
C GLU A 55 40.14 -38.49 -22.17
N ILE A 56 40.09 -37.19 -21.87
CA ILE A 56 40.37 -36.13 -22.84
C ILE A 56 41.30 -35.04 -22.28
N GLY A 57 41.13 -34.66 -21.01
CA GLY A 57 41.82 -33.51 -20.41
C GLY A 57 43.29 -33.73 -20.08
N GLY A 58 43.66 -34.92 -19.61
CA GLY A 58 45.02 -35.23 -19.16
C GLY A 58 45.56 -34.17 -18.19
N ASP A 59 46.80 -33.75 -18.41
CA ASP A 59 47.46 -32.70 -17.63
C ASP A 59 47.07 -31.27 -18.06
N THR A 60 46.39 -31.11 -19.20
CA THR A 60 45.94 -29.79 -19.72
C THR A 60 44.67 -29.27 -19.05
N LEU A 61 44.03 -30.09 -18.21
CA LEU A 61 42.77 -29.77 -17.52
C LEU A 61 42.90 -29.91 -16.01
N SER A 62 42.69 -28.80 -15.31
CA SER A 62 42.65 -28.74 -13.85
C SER A 62 41.23 -28.48 -13.34
N TYR A 63 40.90 -29.06 -12.19
CA TYR A 63 39.64 -28.81 -11.49
C TYR A 63 39.90 -28.22 -10.12
N ALA A 64 39.11 -27.23 -9.76
CA ALA A 64 39.11 -26.64 -8.43
C ALA A 64 37.69 -26.46 -7.92
N MET A 65 37.56 -26.38 -6.59
CA MET A 65 36.34 -25.97 -5.91
C MET A 65 36.69 -24.72 -5.11
N ALA A 66 35.94 -23.64 -5.28
CA ALA A 66 36.22 -22.36 -4.66
C ALA A 66 35.05 -21.90 -3.79
N MET A 67 35.33 -21.68 -2.51
CA MET A 67 34.37 -21.13 -1.56
C MET A 67 34.34 -19.60 -1.71
N CYS A 68 33.26 -19.06 -2.28
CA CYS A 68 33.19 -17.65 -2.67
C CYS A 68 33.10 -16.67 -1.48
N ASP A 69 32.70 -17.15 -0.30
CA ASP A 69 32.58 -16.35 0.94
C ASP A 69 33.92 -15.74 1.39
N TYR A 70 35.04 -16.36 1.02
CA TYR A 70 36.39 -15.99 1.49
C TYR A 70 37.34 -15.55 0.37
N ILE A 71 36.82 -15.32 -0.84
CA ILE A 71 37.62 -14.95 -2.02
C ILE A 71 37.03 -13.67 -2.65
N THR A 72 37.82 -12.60 -2.63
CA THR A 72 37.36 -11.25 -3.02
C THR A 72 36.90 -11.19 -4.47
N ASN A 73 37.61 -11.84 -5.39
CA ASN A 73 37.21 -11.89 -6.80
C ASN A 73 35.87 -12.62 -7.03
N LEU A 74 35.41 -13.43 -6.07
CA LEU A 74 34.22 -14.28 -6.20
C LEU A 74 33.03 -13.80 -5.37
N GLU A 75 33.16 -12.69 -4.64
CA GLU A 75 32.11 -12.13 -3.76
C GLU A 75 30.74 -12.01 -4.45
N ARG A 76 30.74 -11.68 -5.75
CA ARG A 76 29.51 -11.55 -6.56
C ARG A 76 28.66 -12.83 -6.67
N PHE A 77 29.23 -14.00 -6.35
CA PHE A 77 28.55 -15.29 -6.36
C PHE A 77 28.04 -15.74 -4.98
N GLN A 78 28.23 -14.94 -3.93
CA GLN A 78 27.81 -15.26 -2.57
C GLN A 78 26.28 -15.36 -2.43
N GLY A 79 25.83 -16.17 -1.47
CA GLY A 79 24.41 -16.30 -1.12
C GLY A 79 23.57 -17.04 -2.18
N LYS A 80 24.22 -17.78 -3.09
CA LYS A 80 23.57 -18.57 -4.13
C LYS A 80 23.80 -20.05 -3.87
N SER A 81 22.74 -20.86 -3.98
CA SER A 81 22.81 -22.32 -3.94
C SER A 81 23.03 -22.96 -5.31
N GLU A 82 22.88 -22.19 -6.38
CA GLU A 82 23.11 -22.64 -7.74
C GLU A 82 24.63 -22.74 -7.99
N PRO A 83 25.17 -23.92 -8.39
CA PRO A 83 26.60 -24.05 -8.66
C PRO A 83 27.00 -23.20 -9.87
N THR A 84 28.15 -22.54 -9.79
CA THR A 84 28.67 -21.70 -10.86
C THR A 84 30.02 -22.25 -11.35
N TRP A 85 30.10 -22.56 -12.63
CA TRP A 85 31.26 -23.15 -13.28
C TRP A 85 32.04 -22.07 -14.04
N MET A 86 33.20 -21.68 -13.50
CA MET A 86 34.09 -20.71 -14.15
C MET A 86 35.22 -21.44 -14.89
N PHE A 87 35.42 -21.08 -16.14
CA PHE A 87 36.50 -21.58 -16.99
C PHE A 87 37.59 -20.52 -17.06
N ILE A 88 38.82 -20.90 -16.69
CA ILE A 88 39.96 -20.00 -16.62
C ILE A 88 41.09 -20.55 -17.49
N HIS A 89 41.63 -19.71 -18.36
CA HIS A 89 42.82 -20.00 -19.15
C HIS A 89 43.75 -18.79 -19.11
N ASN A 90 45.04 -19.02 -18.82
CA ASN A 90 46.05 -17.98 -18.65
C ASN A 90 45.65 -16.90 -17.62
N GLY A 91 45.06 -17.33 -16.50
CA GLY A 91 44.62 -16.45 -15.41
C GLY A 91 43.38 -15.61 -15.72
N ARG A 92 42.75 -15.78 -16.90
CA ARG A 92 41.57 -15.00 -17.31
C ARG A 92 40.35 -15.89 -17.46
N MET A 93 39.17 -15.36 -17.12
CA MET A 93 37.90 -16.04 -17.31
C MET A 93 37.55 -16.07 -18.80
N VAL A 94 37.32 -17.27 -19.33
CA VAL A 94 37.00 -17.50 -20.75
C VAL A 94 35.60 -18.04 -20.98
N ASN A 95 34.97 -18.60 -19.94
CA ASN A 95 33.58 -19.02 -19.98
C ASN A 95 33.00 -19.06 -18.55
N LEU A 96 31.68 -18.94 -18.43
CA LEU A 96 30.96 -19.00 -17.17
C LEU A 96 29.59 -19.65 -17.38
N ILE A 97 29.32 -20.74 -16.65
CA ILE A 97 28.04 -21.45 -16.69
C ILE A 97 27.45 -21.45 -15.29
N PHE A 98 26.13 -21.32 -15.20
CA PHE A 98 25.39 -21.43 -13.95
C PHE A 98 24.46 -22.65 -14.03
N GLY A 99 24.34 -23.35 -12.91
CA GLY A 99 23.44 -24.49 -12.74
C GLY A 99 24.12 -25.84 -12.91
N ALA A 100 23.34 -26.89 -12.68
CA ALA A 100 23.78 -28.29 -12.75
C ALA A 100 23.36 -28.96 -14.07
N ASP A 101 23.40 -28.24 -15.19
CA ASP A 101 23.13 -28.81 -16.52
C ASP A 101 24.38 -29.56 -17.02
N CYS A 102 24.39 -30.87 -16.77
CA CYS A 102 25.50 -31.74 -17.15
C CYS A 102 25.75 -31.77 -18.67
N PRO A 103 24.76 -32.00 -19.55
CA PRO A 103 24.95 -31.92 -21.00
C PRO A 103 25.56 -30.61 -21.49
N GLN A 104 25.08 -29.47 -20.98
CA GLN A 104 25.60 -28.16 -21.36
C GLN A 104 27.05 -27.98 -20.89
N LEU A 105 27.34 -28.32 -19.63
CA LEU A 105 28.68 -28.23 -19.07
C LEU A 105 29.68 -29.07 -19.87
N LEU A 106 29.31 -30.31 -20.22
CA LEU A 106 30.12 -31.20 -21.04
C LEU A 106 30.45 -30.62 -22.41
N LYS A 107 29.45 -30.06 -23.08
CA LYS A 107 29.60 -29.46 -24.41
C LYS A 107 30.58 -28.28 -24.37
N VAL A 108 30.38 -27.36 -23.43
CA VAL A 108 31.23 -26.16 -23.30
C VAL A 108 32.63 -26.52 -22.86
N LEU A 109 32.78 -27.44 -21.90
CA LEU A 109 34.09 -27.91 -21.46
C LEU A 109 34.89 -28.55 -22.59
N THR A 110 34.26 -29.42 -23.38
CA THR A 110 34.94 -30.06 -24.52
C THR A 110 35.35 -29.02 -25.56
N MET A 111 34.48 -28.03 -25.83
CA MET A 111 34.76 -26.94 -26.77
C MET A 111 35.91 -26.05 -26.30
N GLU A 112 35.91 -25.58 -25.06
CA GLU A 112 36.98 -24.73 -24.53
C GLU A 112 38.30 -25.50 -24.41
N LEU A 113 38.26 -26.79 -24.06
CA LEU A 113 39.46 -27.63 -24.02
C LEU A 113 40.06 -27.80 -25.43
N GLN A 114 39.23 -28.02 -26.45
CA GLN A 114 39.68 -28.07 -27.84
C GLN A 114 40.31 -26.75 -28.29
N ARG A 115 39.72 -25.60 -27.91
CA ARG A 115 40.32 -24.29 -28.20
C ARG A 115 41.70 -24.15 -27.57
N VAL A 116 41.89 -24.56 -26.31
CA VAL A 116 43.20 -24.56 -25.66
C VAL A 116 44.19 -25.48 -26.38
N GLN A 117 43.77 -26.69 -26.76
CA GLN A 117 44.64 -27.67 -27.45
C GLN A 117 45.04 -27.21 -28.86
N ASN A 118 44.12 -26.57 -29.58
CA ASN A 118 44.35 -26.04 -30.93
C ASN A 118 44.92 -24.62 -30.94
N ASN A 119 45.07 -24.00 -29.76
CA ASN A 119 45.49 -22.61 -29.58
C ASN A 119 44.59 -21.60 -30.32
N GLU A 120 43.27 -21.84 -30.29
CA GLU A 120 42.23 -20.97 -30.85
C GLU A 120 41.82 -19.88 -29.84
N GLU A 121 41.29 -18.76 -30.34
CA GLU A 121 40.76 -17.70 -29.48
C GLU A 121 39.45 -18.11 -28.80
N HIS A 122 39.29 -17.70 -27.54
CA HIS A 122 38.04 -17.86 -26.81
C HIS A 122 37.02 -16.80 -27.23
N GLU A 123 35.74 -17.09 -27.03
CA GLU A 123 34.65 -16.14 -27.31
C GLU A 123 34.80 -14.82 -26.53
N PHE A 124 35.30 -14.90 -25.30
CA PHE A 124 35.77 -13.76 -24.53
C PHE A 124 36.96 -14.15 -23.65
N SER A 125 37.69 -13.15 -23.16
CA SER A 125 38.75 -13.31 -22.16
C SER A 125 38.73 -12.09 -21.24
N LEU A 126 38.13 -12.26 -20.07
CA LEU A 126 37.86 -11.20 -19.09
C LEU A 126 38.65 -11.45 -17.80
N ASP A 127 38.82 -10.40 -17.00
CA ASP A 127 39.34 -10.59 -15.64
C ASP A 127 38.38 -11.47 -14.81
N VAL A 128 38.90 -12.29 -13.90
CA VAL A 128 38.07 -13.18 -13.07
C VAL A 128 37.15 -12.42 -12.11
N SER A 129 37.46 -11.15 -11.81
CA SER A 129 36.58 -10.24 -11.06
C SER A 129 35.49 -9.59 -11.91
N GLU A 130 35.63 -9.57 -13.25
CA GLU A 130 34.65 -8.96 -14.15
C GLU A 130 33.42 -9.86 -14.35
N ARG A 131 32.29 -9.22 -14.66
CA ARG A 131 31.05 -9.95 -14.96
C ARG A 131 31.06 -10.50 -16.38
N SER A 132 30.65 -11.75 -16.52
CA SER A 132 30.54 -12.38 -17.85
C SER A 132 29.31 -11.86 -18.62
N PRO A 133 29.26 -12.02 -19.96
CA PRO A 133 28.06 -11.69 -20.74
C PRO A 133 26.79 -12.40 -20.25
N GLU A 134 26.91 -13.66 -19.83
CA GLU A 134 25.80 -14.45 -19.31
C GLU A 134 25.33 -13.96 -17.93
N GLU A 135 26.26 -13.54 -17.07
CA GLU A 135 25.94 -12.91 -15.78
C GLU A 135 25.18 -11.59 -15.97
N ILE A 136 25.65 -10.74 -16.90
CA ILE A 136 25.00 -9.46 -17.23
C ILE A 136 23.58 -9.70 -17.76
N LYS A 137 23.39 -10.71 -18.62
CA LYS A 137 22.07 -11.06 -19.15
C LYS A 137 21.11 -11.53 -18.05
N ARG A 138 21.57 -12.41 -17.15
CA ARG A 138 20.78 -12.86 -16.00
C ARG A 138 20.40 -11.70 -15.08
N LEU A 139 21.33 -10.79 -14.78
CA LEU A 139 21.06 -9.61 -13.95
C LEU A 139 20.01 -8.69 -14.57
N LYS A 140 20.05 -8.46 -15.89
CA LYS A 140 19.01 -7.69 -16.60
C LYS A 140 17.64 -8.32 -16.47
N ILE A 141 17.53 -9.64 -16.68
CA ILE A 141 16.26 -10.37 -16.55
C ILE A 141 15.72 -10.26 -15.11
N ILE A 142 16.59 -10.44 -14.11
CA ILE A 142 16.21 -10.33 -12.69
C ILE A 142 15.70 -8.91 -12.38
N GLU A 143 16.41 -7.88 -12.82
CA GLU A 143 16.04 -6.49 -12.57
C GLU A 143 14.75 -6.09 -13.30
N GLU A 144 14.60 -6.48 -14.57
CA GLU A 144 13.37 -6.27 -15.34
C GLU A 144 12.18 -6.98 -14.67
N THR A 145 12.38 -8.20 -14.18
CA THR A 145 11.34 -8.96 -13.46
C THR A 145 10.97 -8.26 -12.14
N ARG A 146 11.95 -7.74 -11.39
CA ARG A 146 11.72 -6.98 -10.15
C ARG A 146 10.90 -5.72 -10.42
N ILE A 147 11.28 -4.93 -11.42
CA ILE A 147 10.55 -3.71 -11.82
C ILE A 147 9.14 -4.07 -12.29
N ALA A 148 8.98 -5.12 -13.09
CA ALA A 148 7.67 -5.59 -13.55
C ALA A 148 6.77 -6.03 -12.38
N LYS A 149 7.34 -6.73 -11.39
CA LYS A 149 6.61 -7.15 -10.18
C LYS A 149 6.18 -5.94 -9.32
N GLU A 150 7.07 -4.98 -9.10
CA GLU A 150 6.75 -3.76 -8.33
C GLU A 150 5.69 -2.89 -9.03
N THR A 151 5.79 -2.75 -10.35
CA THR A 151 4.80 -1.97 -11.12
C THR A 151 3.44 -2.66 -11.16
N ALA A 152 3.39 -3.99 -11.32
CA ALA A 152 2.16 -4.77 -11.23
C ALA A 152 1.51 -4.67 -9.84
N LYS A 153 2.31 -4.76 -8.77
CA LYS A 153 1.86 -4.60 -7.38
C LYS A 153 1.25 -3.21 -7.13
N LYS A 154 1.90 -2.15 -7.61
CA LYS A 154 1.38 -0.78 -7.51
C LYS A 154 0.06 -0.59 -8.29
N ALA A 155 0.01 -1.09 -9.52
CA ALA A 155 -1.19 -1.02 -10.35
C ALA A 155 -2.37 -1.78 -9.73
N ARG A 156 -2.12 -2.95 -9.11
CA ARG A 156 -3.14 -3.73 -8.37
C ARG A 156 -3.73 -2.91 -7.21
N LYS A 157 -2.88 -2.30 -6.38
CA LYS A 157 -3.33 -1.45 -5.25
C LYS A 157 -4.15 -0.24 -5.71
N GLU A 158 -3.72 0.43 -6.77
CA GLU A 158 -4.46 1.56 -7.33
C GLU A 158 -5.82 1.13 -7.89
N ALA A 159 -5.87 0.00 -8.61
CA ALA A 159 -7.11 -0.56 -9.14
C ALA A 159 -8.08 -0.98 -8.02
N GLU A 160 -7.58 -1.63 -6.96
CA GLU A 160 -8.38 -1.99 -5.78
C GLU A 160 -8.94 -0.76 -5.06
N ALA A 161 -8.13 0.29 -4.88
CA ALA A 161 -8.57 1.54 -4.26
C ALA A 161 -9.67 2.24 -5.07
N ILE A 162 -9.51 2.30 -6.40
CA ILE A 162 -10.52 2.84 -7.31
C ILE A 162 -11.80 2.01 -7.28
N ALA A 163 -11.68 0.67 -7.35
CA ALA A 163 -12.84 -0.22 -7.32
C ALA A 163 -13.61 -0.12 -5.99
N ARG A 164 -12.91 -0.04 -4.86
CA ARG A 164 -13.51 0.19 -3.55
C ARG A 164 -14.25 1.52 -3.49
N TYR A 165 -13.61 2.59 -3.96
CA TYR A 165 -14.23 3.91 -4.02
C TYR A 165 -15.50 3.90 -4.87
N GLU A 166 -15.45 3.33 -6.08
CA GLU A 166 -16.62 3.24 -6.96
C GLU A 166 -17.74 2.38 -6.38
N ALA A 167 -17.40 1.28 -5.70
CA ALA A 167 -18.39 0.43 -5.04
C ALA A 167 -19.06 1.12 -3.84
N GLU A 168 -18.29 1.84 -3.01
CA GLU A 168 -18.82 2.67 -1.92
C GLU A 168 -19.74 3.78 -2.48
N MET A 169 -19.29 4.48 -3.53
CA MET A 169 -20.06 5.55 -4.16
C MET A 169 -21.36 5.04 -4.79
N LEU A 170 -21.34 3.88 -5.45
CA LEU A 170 -22.56 3.26 -5.98
C LEU A 170 -23.54 2.89 -4.86
N TYR A 171 -23.04 2.33 -3.76
CA TYR A 171 -23.85 1.99 -2.61
C TYR A 171 -24.52 3.24 -2.00
N LEU A 172 -23.76 4.31 -1.76
CA LEU A 172 -24.27 5.54 -1.18
C LEU A 172 -25.26 6.26 -2.10
N THR A 173 -24.96 6.36 -3.40
CA THR A 173 -25.85 7.03 -4.36
C THR A 173 -27.19 6.32 -4.51
N THR A 174 -27.19 4.99 -4.43
CA THR A 174 -28.39 4.15 -4.47
C THR A 174 -29.18 4.27 -3.16
N SER A 175 -28.51 4.20 -2.02
CA SER A 175 -29.13 4.25 -0.68
C SER A 175 -29.73 5.63 -0.38
N LEU A 176 -29.06 6.71 -0.82
CA LEU A 176 -29.52 8.09 -0.69
C LEU A 176 -30.42 8.54 -1.86
N SER A 177 -30.99 7.62 -2.64
CA SER A 177 -31.78 7.95 -3.85
C SER A 177 -32.98 8.87 -3.60
N LYS A 178 -33.53 8.87 -2.37
CA LYS A 178 -34.67 9.71 -1.95
C LYS A 178 -34.27 10.91 -1.08
N GLU A 179 -32.97 11.09 -0.84
CA GLU A 179 -32.46 12.16 0.02
C GLU A 179 -31.53 13.08 -0.76
N THR A 180 -31.50 14.34 -0.34
CA THR A 180 -30.55 15.36 -0.79
C THR A 180 -30.25 16.31 0.35
N CYS A 181 -29.41 17.32 0.14
CA CYS A 181 -29.19 18.36 1.12
C CYS A 181 -29.12 19.73 0.47
N LEU A 182 -29.28 20.77 1.28
CA LEU A 182 -29.09 22.15 0.87
C LEU A 182 -28.18 22.87 1.86
N LEU A 183 -27.55 23.92 1.38
CA LEU A 183 -26.63 24.80 2.10
C LEU A 183 -27.15 26.23 1.98
N LEU A 184 -27.47 26.88 3.09
CA LEU A 184 -27.73 28.32 3.15
C LEU A 184 -26.47 29.06 3.60
N PHE A 185 -26.19 30.16 2.90
CA PHE A 185 -25.03 31.00 3.16
C PHE A 185 -25.18 31.75 4.51
N PRO A 186 -24.07 32.07 5.20
CA PRO A 186 -24.11 32.71 6.52
C PRO A 186 -24.89 34.03 6.56
N TRP A 187 -24.81 34.82 5.48
CA TRP A 187 -25.46 36.13 5.39
C TRP A 187 -26.99 36.07 5.45
N VAL A 188 -27.60 34.91 5.15
CA VAL A 188 -29.06 34.68 5.25
C VAL A 188 -29.58 34.92 6.67
N PHE A 189 -28.69 34.75 7.67
CA PHE A 189 -29.00 34.95 9.07
C PHE A 189 -28.31 36.20 9.64
N LYS A 190 -28.08 37.21 8.79
CA LYS A 190 -27.63 38.55 9.19
C LYS A 190 -28.73 39.58 8.92
N ASP A 191 -28.83 40.60 9.77
CA ASP A 191 -29.71 41.74 9.54
C ASP A 191 -29.03 42.89 8.76
N GLU A 192 -29.72 44.03 8.64
CA GLU A 192 -29.24 45.23 7.94
C GLU A 192 -27.93 45.79 8.53
N GLU A 193 -27.70 45.57 9.82
CA GLU A 193 -26.52 46.02 10.56
C GLU A 193 -25.44 44.91 10.66
N CYS A 194 -25.62 43.80 9.93
CA CYS A 194 -24.76 42.61 9.96
C CYS A 194 -24.77 41.83 11.29
N HIS A 195 -25.73 42.08 12.18
CA HIS A 195 -25.89 41.32 13.42
C HIS A 195 -26.57 39.97 13.16
N LYS A 196 -26.34 39.00 14.06
CA LYS A 196 -26.93 37.67 13.97
C LYS A 196 -28.44 37.74 14.14
N ARG A 197 -29.17 37.15 13.20
CA ARG A 197 -30.63 37.05 13.16
C ARG A 197 -31.09 35.62 13.46
N ASP A 198 -32.17 35.48 14.22
CA ASP A 198 -32.81 34.17 14.45
C ASP A 198 -33.37 33.61 13.13
N LYS A 199 -33.31 32.29 12.95
CA LYS A 199 -33.75 31.65 11.70
C LYS A 199 -35.22 31.91 11.39
N ARG A 200 -36.11 31.96 12.39
CA ARG A 200 -37.54 32.21 12.18
C ARG A 200 -37.85 33.66 11.81
N SER A 201 -36.89 34.56 12.05
CA SER A 201 -36.98 35.96 11.65
C SER A 201 -36.31 36.25 10.31
N SER A 202 -35.67 35.24 9.68
CA SER A 202 -35.03 35.38 8.36
C SER A 202 -36.05 35.12 7.25
N PRO A 203 -36.45 36.15 6.47
CA PRO A 203 -37.40 35.97 5.36
C PRO A 203 -36.95 34.93 4.34
N PRO A 204 -35.67 34.88 3.90
CA PRO A 204 -35.24 33.84 2.97
C PRO A 204 -35.33 32.41 3.52
N TYR A 205 -35.13 32.21 4.82
CA TYR A 205 -35.29 30.90 5.45
C TYR A 205 -36.77 30.49 5.53
N ILE A 206 -37.65 31.41 5.95
CA ILE A 206 -39.08 31.15 6.08
C ILE A 206 -39.69 30.80 4.72
N GLU A 207 -39.43 31.61 3.69
CA GLU A 207 -39.92 31.32 2.33
C GLU A 207 -39.44 29.94 1.83
N LEU A 208 -38.16 29.61 2.08
CA LEU A 208 -37.61 28.31 1.68
C LEU A 208 -38.38 27.15 2.34
N VAL A 209 -38.56 27.19 3.66
CA VAL A 209 -39.14 26.06 4.40
C VAL A 209 -40.65 25.99 4.26
N GLU A 210 -41.35 27.13 4.31
CA GLU A 210 -42.81 27.20 4.38
C GLU A 210 -43.47 27.31 3.00
N GLU A 211 -42.77 27.75 1.96
CA GLU A 211 -43.34 27.92 0.61
C GLU A 211 -42.65 27.06 -0.47
N ILE A 212 -41.31 27.01 -0.51
CA ILE A 212 -40.59 26.34 -1.59
C ILE A 212 -40.49 24.82 -1.35
N LEU A 213 -40.04 24.42 -0.17
CA LEU A 213 -39.83 23.00 0.17
C LEU A 213 -41.14 22.30 0.49
N ILE A 214 -42.13 23.01 1.03
CA ILE A 214 -43.41 22.40 1.45
C ILE A 214 -44.06 21.60 0.31
N GLY A 215 -44.51 20.39 0.62
CA GLY A 215 -45.11 19.46 -0.35
C GLY A 215 -44.12 18.82 -1.35
N ASN A 216 -42.89 19.32 -1.46
CA ASN A 216 -41.86 18.80 -2.35
C ASN A 216 -40.78 18.00 -1.59
N TYR A 217 -40.29 18.54 -0.48
CA TYR A 217 -39.25 17.96 0.38
C TYR A 217 -39.58 18.16 1.86
N THR A 218 -39.25 17.18 2.68
CA THR A 218 -39.29 17.26 4.14
C THR A 218 -37.90 17.56 4.67
N VAL A 219 -37.78 18.55 5.56
CA VAL A 219 -36.54 18.83 6.29
C VAL A 219 -36.40 17.84 7.44
N GLU A 220 -35.45 16.92 7.33
CA GLU A 220 -35.23 15.85 8.32
C GLU A 220 -34.20 16.24 9.39
N GLN A 221 -33.27 17.14 9.05
CA GLN A 221 -32.23 17.59 9.97
C GLN A 221 -31.70 18.96 9.55
N GLU A 222 -31.38 19.82 10.50
CA GLU A 222 -30.65 21.08 10.29
C GLU A 222 -29.37 21.10 11.12
N ILE A 223 -28.25 21.52 10.52
CA ILE A 223 -26.96 21.65 11.21
C ILE A 223 -26.33 22.99 10.85
N ARG A 224 -25.75 23.69 11.82
CA ARG A 224 -24.90 24.86 11.56
C ARG A 224 -23.44 24.45 11.65
N LYS A 225 -22.70 24.58 10.55
CA LYS A 225 -21.27 24.20 10.47
C LYS A 225 -20.44 25.34 9.89
N ARG A 226 -19.29 25.61 10.50
CA ARG A 226 -18.29 26.52 9.93
C ARG A 226 -17.49 25.75 8.89
N LEU A 227 -17.32 26.34 7.71
CA LEU A 227 -16.56 25.73 6.62
C LEU A 227 -15.15 26.31 6.59
N ASP A 228 -14.19 25.46 6.22
CA ASP A 228 -12.82 25.83 5.90
C ASP A 228 -12.51 25.44 4.45
N GLU A 229 -11.30 25.75 4.01
CA GLU A 229 -10.83 25.49 2.65
C GLU A 229 -10.83 24.00 2.29
N ASP A 230 -10.47 23.14 3.24
CA ASP A 230 -10.35 21.69 3.03
C ASP A 230 -11.73 21.04 2.89
N ILE A 231 -12.68 21.45 3.75
CA ILE A 231 -14.08 21.01 3.68
C ILE A 231 -14.69 21.46 2.36
N LEU A 232 -14.46 22.71 1.93
CA LEU A 232 -14.97 23.21 0.63
C LEU A 232 -14.37 22.40 -0.53
N SER A 233 -13.06 22.20 -0.56
CA SER A 233 -12.40 21.39 -1.60
C SER A 233 -12.98 19.98 -1.69
N THR A 234 -13.26 19.36 -0.53
CA THR A 234 -13.89 18.04 -0.46
C THR A 234 -15.34 18.08 -0.95
N MET A 235 -16.15 19.01 -0.45
CA MET A 235 -17.57 19.13 -0.79
C MET A 235 -17.83 19.38 -2.27
N PHE A 236 -16.99 20.15 -2.94
CA PHE A 236 -17.14 20.47 -4.37
C PHE A 236 -16.46 19.46 -5.29
N ASN A 237 -15.80 18.44 -4.74
CA ASN A 237 -15.23 17.37 -5.54
C ASN A 237 -16.32 16.63 -6.33
N GLU A 238 -16.01 16.23 -7.56
CA GLU A 238 -16.93 15.59 -8.52
C GLU A 238 -18.27 16.35 -8.79
N SER A 239 -18.35 17.64 -8.42
CA SER A 239 -19.53 18.47 -8.68
C SER A 239 -19.57 19.05 -10.09
N HIS A 240 -18.40 19.17 -10.74
CA HIS A 240 -18.17 20.00 -11.94
C HIS A 240 -18.56 21.48 -11.77
N TYR A 241 -18.83 21.93 -10.54
CA TYR A 241 -19.19 23.29 -10.20
C TYR A 241 -17.93 24.06 -9.76
N VAL A 242 -17.73 25.24 -10.34
CA VAL A 242 -16.62 26.12 -9.97
C VAL A 242 -17.17 27.21 -9.05
N LEU A 243 -16.72 27.18 -7.80
CA LEU A 243 -17.10 28.17 -6.80
C LEU A 243 -16.38 29.51 -7.11
N SER A 244 -17.15 30.60 -7.24
CA SER A 244 -16.56 31.92 -7.48
C SER A 244 -15.80 32.42 -6.23
N PRO A 245 -14.77 33.27 -6.38
CA PRO A 245 -14.03 33.81 -5.24
C PRO A 245 -14.92 34.55 -4.23
N ASN A 246 -15.93 35.29 -4.71
CA ASN A 246 -16.90 35.97 -3.86
C ASN A 246 -17.78 34.96 -3.09
N ALA A 247 -18.34 33.96 -3.78
CA ALA A 247 -19.12 32.90 -3.13
C ALA A 247 -18.32 32.16 -2.05
N LYS A 248 -17.05 31.88 -2.35
CA LYS A 248 -16.11 31.26 -1.42
C LYS A 248 -15.91 32.10 -0.16
N GLN A 249 -15.64 33.39 -0.32
CA GLN A 249 -15.48 34.30 0.82
C GLN A 249 -16.75 34.36 1.68
N LEU A 250 -17.93 34.40 1.06
CA LEU A 250 -19.20 34.41 1.77
C LEU A 250 -19.46 33.11 2.54
N LEU A 251 -19.05 31.94 2.03
CA LEU A 251 -19.17 30.67 2.75
C LEU A 251 -18.26 30.61 3.99
N LEU A 252 -17.09 31.26 3.95
CA LEU A 252 -16.11 31.29 5.04
C LEU A 252 -16.42 32.36 6.11
N ASP A 253 -17.29 33.32 5.79
CA ASP A 253 -17.67 34.47 6.64
C ASP A 253 -18.57 34.09 7.85
N GLY A 254 -18.86 32.81 8.06
CA GLY A 254 -19.61 32.39 9.24
C GLY A 254 -20.01 30.92 9.26
N LYS A 255 -20.94 30.59 10.17
CA LYS A 255 -21.56 29.26 10.22
C LYS A 255 -22.62 29.18 9.12
N CYS A 256 -22.41 28.29 8.17
CA CYS A 256 -23.41 27.96 7.16
C CYS A 256 -24.47 27.03 7.75
N MET A 257 -25.70 27.05 7.20
CA MET A 257 -26.76 26.12 7.61
C MET A 257 -26.93 25.04 6.55
N PHE A 258 -26.79 23.79 6.96
CA PHE A 258 -27.06 22.61 6.16
C PHE A 258 -28.42 22.03 6.53
N MET A 259 -29.21 21.64 5.54
CA MET A 259 -30.47 20.92 5.76
C MET A 259 -30.43 19.59 5.01
N ARG A 260 -30.72 18.49 5.72
CA ARG A 260 -30.98 17.19 5.11
C ARG A 260 -32.43 17.13 4.68
N LEU A 261 -32.64 16.82 3.41
CA LEU A 261 -33.96 16.81 2.77
C LEU A 261 -34.32 15.40 2.32
N LYS A 262 -35.58 15.03 2.51
CA LYS A 262 -36.18 13.80 1.97
C LYS A 262 -37.30 14.15 0.99
N VAL A 263 -37.27 13.56 -0.20
CA VAL A 263 -38.29 13.83 -1.23
C VAL A 263 -39.66 13.28 -0.80
N SER A 264 -40.72 14.02 -1.07
CA SER A 264 -42.10 13.58 -0.85
C SER A 264 -42.46 12.41 -1.79
N GLU A 265 -43.16 11.39 -1.28
CA GLU A 265 -43.44 10.13 -2.00
C GLU A 265 -44.34 10.29 -3.24
N THR A 266 -44.92 11.48 -3.46
CA THR A 266 -45.86 11.76 -4.55
C THR A 266 -45.21 11.93 -5.93
N LYS A 267 -43.87 11.91 -6.05
CA LYS A 267 -43.14 12.19 -7.32
C LYS A 267 -41.93 11.26 -7.56
N PRO A 268 -42.14 9.95 -7.83
CA PRO A 268 -41.06 8.95 -7.82
C PRO A 268 -40.13 8.91 -9.05
N GLU A 269 -40.47 9.55 -10.18
CA GLU A 269 -39.70 9.45 -11.44
C GLU A 269 -38.80 10.67 -11.75
N ILE A 270 -38.72 11.65 -10.85
CA ILE A 270 -38.02 12.91 -11.12
C ILE A 270 -36.61 12.87 -10.53
N ASP A 271 -35.61 13.32 -11.29
CA ASP A 271 -34.27 13.60 -10.79
C ASP A 271 -34.35 14.64 -9.66
N ILE A 272 -34.23 14.17 -8.41
CA ILE A 272 -34.44 14.98 -7.20
C ILE A 272 -33.45 16.15 -7.11
N HIS A 273 -32.31 16.09 -7.80
CA HIS A 273 -31.32 17.17 -7.80
C HIS A 273 -31.76 18.27 -8.77
N LYS A 274 -32.08 17.88 -10.00
CA LYS A 274 -32.58 18.82 -11.02
C LYS A 274 -33.89 19.46 -10.61
N TYR A 275 -34.77 18.72 -9.94
CA TYR A 275 -36.02 19.26 -9.44
C TYR A 275 -35.81 20.34 -8.37
N LEU A 276 -34.95 20.06 -7.38
CA LEU A 276 -34.61 21.04 -6.35
C LEU A 276 -33.92 22.27 -6.95
N LEU A 277 -32.99 22.09 -7.89
CA LEU A 277 -32.36 23.19 -8.62
C LEU A 277 -33.39 24.06 -9.33
N ASN A 278 -34.36 23.44 -10.02
CA ASN A 278 -35.42 24.17 -10.71
C ASN A 278 -36.32 24.96 -9.76
N LEU A 279 -36.62 24.43 -8.57
CA LEU A 279 -37.37 25.16 -7.54
C LEU A 279 -36.61 26.36 -6.99
N LEU A 280 -35.29 26.23 -6.80
CA LEU A 280 -34.45 27.27 -6.19
C LEU A 280 -34.03 28.36 -7.19
N PHE A 281 -33.69 27.97 -8.42
CA PHE A 281 -33.08 28.86 -9.41
C PHE A 281 -33.95 29.12 -10.64
N GLY A 282 -35.06 28.41 -10.79
CA GLY A 282 -35.90 28.44 -12.00
C GLY A 282 -35.36 27.60 -13.16
N GLU A 283 -34.15 27.04 -13.02
CA GLU A 283 -33.52 26.16 -14.01
C GLU A 283 -32.90 24.93 -13.33
N PRO A 284 -32.81 23.77 -14.01
CA PRO A 284 -32.26 22.53 -13.44
C PRO A 284 -30.71 22.51 -13.40
N LYS A 285 -30.07 23.65 -13.13
CA LYS A 285 -28.60 23.84 -13.07
C LYS A 285 -28.24 24.88 -12.01
N LEU A 286 -27.03 24.79 -11.47
CA LEU A 286 -26.48 25.82 -10.59
C LEU A 286 -26.10 27.08 -11.40
N PRO A 287 -26.31 28.28 -10.83
CA PRO A 287 -25.91 29.52 -11.49
C PRO A 287 -24.38 29.63 -11.59
N ASN A 288 -23.90 30.04 -12.75
CA ASN A 288 -22.50 30.40 -13.00
C ASN A 288 -22.33 31.94 -13.02
N THR A 289 -21.10 32.43 -13.16
CA THR A 289 -20.77 33.86 -13.14
C THR A 289 -21.48 34.68 -14.24
N GLU A 290 -21.95 34.03 -15.31
CA GLU A 290 -22.63 34.66 -16.45
C GLU A 290 -24.17 34.50 -16.39
N THR A 291 -24.68 33.72 -15.45
CA THR A 291 -26.12 33.41 -15.34
C THR A 291 -26.84 34.65 -14.84
N ILE A 292 -27.87 35.12 -15.52
CA ILE A 292 -28.75 36.17 -14.98
C ILE A 292 -29.92 35.47 -14.31
N LEU A 293 -30.02 35.57 -12.98
CA LEU A 293 -31.13 34.98 -12.23
C LEU A 293 -32.43 35.73 -12.51
N ASN A 294 -33.50 34.99 -12.78
CA ASN A 294 -34.85 35.56 -12.86
C ASN A 294 -35.23 36.08 -11.47
N GLU A 295 -35.66 37.35 -11.36
CA GLU A 295 -36.08 37.95 -10.09
C GLU A 295 -37.31 37.26 -9.48
N GLU A 296 -38.04 36.45 -10.27
CA GLU A 296 -39.16 35.64 -9.77
C GLU A 296 -38.75 34.32 -9.12
N CYS A 297 -37.52 33.82 -9.35
CA CYS A 297 -37.05 32.59 -8.71
C CYS A 297 -36.57 32.84 -7.27
N TYR A 298 -36.61 31.83 -6.40
CA TYR A 298 -36.22 31.96 -4.99
C TYR A 298 -34.85 32.63 -4.82
N ALA A 299 -33.84 32.18 -5.57
CA ALA A 299 -32.50 32.75 -5.50
C ALA A 299 -32.39 34.19 -6.02
N GLY A 300 -33.29 34.61 -6.91
CA GLY A 300 -33.35 35.98 -7.44
C GLY A 300 -34.08 36.97 -6.52
N ARG A 301 -35.04 36.49 -5.71
CA ARG A 301 -35.86 37.31 -4.80
C ARG A 301 -35.10 37.84 -3.58
N HIS A 302 -34.05 37.14 -3.14
CA HIS A 302 -33.35 37.45 -1.89
C HIS A 302 -31.94 37.99 -2.14
N ARG A 303 -31.58 39.07 -1.44
CA ARG A 303 -30.23 39.68 -1.47
C ARG A 303 -29.82 40.10 -0.06
N PRO A 304 -28.51 40.23 0.24
CA PRO A 304 -28.07 40.73 1.53
C PRO A 304 -28.48 42.19 1.71
N ALA A 305 -29.00 42.52 2.90
CA ALA A 305 -29.64 43.80 3.16
C ALA A 305 -28.68 45.01 3.15
N TYR A 306 -27.37 44.78 3.30
CA TYR A 306 -26.32 45.81 3.31
C TYR A 306 -25.85 46.25 1.92
N ILE A 307 -26.43 45.73 0.83
CA ILE A 307 -26.07 46.10 -0.55
C ILE A 307 -27.20 46.92 -1.18
N THR A 308 -26.87 48.14 -1.60
CA THR A 308 -27.84 49.12 -2.10
C THR A 308 -27.80 49.36 -3.62
N SER A 309 -26.80 48.86 -4.37
CA SER A 309 -26.75 48.99 -5.84
C SER A 309 -25.75 48.03 -6.49
N GLY A 310 -26.20 47.21 -7.46
CA GLY A 310 -25.33 46.44 -8.35
C GLY A 310 -26.03 45.24 -9.00
N ASN A 311 -25.68 44.91 -10.25
CA ASN A 311 -26.08 43.70 -10.98
C ASN A 311 -25.33 42.43 -10.49
N GLU A 312 -24.76 42.46 -9.28
CA GLU A 312 -23.95 41.36 -8.75
C GLU A 312 -24.84 40.30 -8.10
N ILE A 313 -24.60 39.03 -8.42
CA ILE A 313 -25.39 37.89 -7.93
C ILE A 313 -24.83 37.45 -6.58
N PHE A 314 -25.67 37.49 -5.55
CA PHE A 314 -25.32 37.02 -4.23
C PHE A 314 -25.84 35.59 -4.03
N PRO A 315 -24.95 34.59 -3.93
CA PRO A 315 -25.39 33.22 -3.72
C PRO A 315 -26.02 33.10 -2.33
N ILE A 316 -27.30 32.70 -2.31
CA ILE A 316 -28.09 32.50 -1.10
C ILE A 316 -28.09 31.04 -0.64
N VAL A 317 -28.17 30.14 -1.62
CA VAL A 317 -28.36 28.70 -1.41
C VAL A 317 -27.47 27.93 -2.37
N TRP A 318 -27.01 26.77 -1.94
CA TRP A 318 -26.35 25.79 -2.77
C TRP A 318 -26.93 24.40 -2.48
N THR A 319 -26.98 23.55 -3.50
CA THR A 319 -27.37 22.13 -3.38
C THR A 319 -26.47 21.29 -4.27
N PRO A 320 -26.15 20.04 -3.90
CA PRO A 320 -25.39 19.15 -4.75
C PRO A 320 -26.06 19.00 -6.14
N PRO A 321 -25.32 19.23 -7.25
CA PRO A 321 -25.89 19.23 -8.59
C PRO A 321 -26.13 17.83 -9.15
N ASN A 322 -25.55 16.80 -8.53
CA ASN A 322 -25.65 15.41 -8.98
C ASN A 322 -25.56 14.43 -7.80
N CYS A 323 -25.90 13.17 -8.06
CA CYS A 323 -25.95 12.13 -7.03
C CYS A 323 -24.58 11.80 -6.41
N ARG A 324 -23.49 11.84 -7.19
CA ARG A 324 -22.14 11.55 -6.70
C ARG A 324 -21.66 12.65 -5.76
N ASN A 325 -21.78 13.91 -6.17
CA ASN A 325 -21.46 15.04 -5.32
C ASN A 325 -22.30 15.05 -4.03
N LYS A 326 -23.59 14.69 -4.11
CA LYS A 326 -24.40 14.49 -2.91
C LYS A 326 -23.77 13.48 -1.94
N ALA A 327 -23.38 12.30 -2.42
CA ALA A 327 -22.78 11.29 -1.55
C ALA A 327 -21.51 11.80 -0.85
N ILE A 328 -20.67 12.57 -1.57
CA ILE A 328 -19.48 13.23 -1.00
C ILE A 328 -19.88 14.23 0.10
N VAL A 329 -20.88 15.08 -0.15
CA VAL A 329 -21.36 16.06 0.84
C VAL A 329 -21.96 15.36 2.06
N PHE A 330 -22.71 14.26 1.87
CA PHE A 330 -23.28 13.49 2.98
C PHE A 330 -22.18 12.89 3.88
N ARG A 331 -21.12 12.33 3.30
CA ARG A 331 -19.96 11.84 4.05
C ARG A 331 -19.24 12.96 4.81
N THR A 332 -19.13 14.14 4.20
CA THR A 332 -18.34 15.26 4.73
C THR A 332 -19.08 16.05 5.82
N ILE A 333 -20.39 16.24 5.64
CA ILE A 333 -21.21 17.10 6.49
C ILE A 333 -22.05 16.30 7.48
N PHE A 334 -22.52 15.12 7.10
CA PHE A 334 -23.35 14.24 7.91
C PHE A 334 -22.66 12.88 8.15
N PRO A 335 -21.41 12.83 8.65
CA PRO A 335 -20.65 11.59 8.80
C PRO A 335 -21.34 10.61 9.75
N THR A 336 -21.84 11.08 10.90
CA THR A 336 -22.57 10.25 11.86
C THR A 336 -23.78 9.60 11.20
N TYR A 337 -24.62 10.37 10.50
CA TYR A 337 -25.79 9.84 9.83
C TYR A 337 -25.43 8.79 8.77
N THR A 338 -24.42 9.10 7.93
CA THR A 338 -23.97 8.23 6.85
C THR A 338 -23.38 6.93 7.40
N ASN A 339 -22.51 7.01 8.40
CA ASN A 339 -21.85 5.84 8.98
C ASN A 339 -22.80 4.96 9.79
N THR A 340 -23.83 5.52 10.42
CA THR A 340 -24.78 4.74 11.25
C THR A 340 -25.93 4.16 10.43
N THR A 341 -26.44 4.91 9.45
CA THR A 341 -27.64 4.53 8.68
C THR A 341 -27.29 3.81 7.37
N TYR A 342 -26.18 4.21 6.75
CA TYR A 342 -25.72 3.72 5.45
C TYR A 342 -24.27 3.26 5.54
N HIS A 343 -23.97 2.45 6.56
CA HIS A 343 -22.65 1.86 6.73
C HIS A 343 -22.28 1.02 5.50
N TYR A 344 -21.18 1.38 4.85
CA TYR A 344 -20.65 0.60 3.74
C TYR A 344 -19.72 -0.50 4.27
N GLU A 345 -20.16 -1.76 4.19
CA GLU A 345 -19.29 -2.91 4.39
C GLU A 345 -18.61 -3.30 3.08
N ASP A 346 -17.30 -3.07 3.01
CA ASP A 346 -16.50 -3.51 1.87
C ASP A 346 -16.43 -5.05 1.85
N LYS A 347 -17.05 -5.67 0.86
CA LYS A 347 -17.06 -7.14 0.68
C LYS A 347 -15.64 -7.72 0.56
N THR A 348 -14.66 -6.93 0.15
CA THR A 348 -13.27 -7.35 0.04
C THR A 348 -12.55 -7.45 1.39
N THR A 349 -13.11 -6.91 2.48
CA THR A 349 -12.50 -7.01 3.82
C THR A 349 -12.61 -8.39 4.45
N LYS A 350 -13.59 -9.21 4.02
CA LYS A 350 -13.75 -10.60 4.48
C LYS A 350 -12.85 -11.54 3.69
N VAL A 351 -11.55 -11.23 3.66
CA VAL A 351 -10.54 -12.09 3.04
C VAL A 351 -10.36 -13.33 3.91
N PRO A 352 -10.42 -14.55 3.35
CA PRO A 352 -10.12 -15.75 4.12
C PRO A 352 -8.67 -15.70 4.61
N ILE A 353 -8.40 -15.99 5.88
CA ILE A 353 -7.04 -15.96 6.46
C ILE A 353 -6.59 -17.35 6.92
N VAL A 354 -5.27 -17.53 7.00
CA VAL A 354 -4.61 -18.73 7.54
C VAL A 354 -3.52 -18.29 8.52
N VAL A 355 -3.43 -18.96 9.67
CA VAL A 355 -2.36 -18.73 10.64
C VAL A 355 -1.27 -19.78 10.45
N PHE A 356 -0.03 -19.30 10.34
CA PHE A 356 1.18 -20.10 10.32
C PHE A 356 1.96 -19.86 11.61
N LYS A 357 2.54 -20.92 12.19
CA LYS A 357 3.46 -20.80 13.32
C LYS A 357 4.80 -21.44 13.02
N TYR A 358 5.87 -20.73 13.41
CA TYR A 358 7.25 -21.15 13.21
C TYR A 358 8.04 -21.08 14.51
N ASP A 359 9.07 -21.92 14.58
CA ASP A 359 10.11 -21.81 15.59
C ASP A 359 11.17 -20.78 15.19
N TYR A 360 12.06 -20.46 16.12
CA TYR A 360 13.16 -19.54 15.89
C TYR A 360 14.14 -19.99 14.79
N MET A 361 14.29 -21.30 14.53
CA MET A 361 15.27 -21.80 13.55
C MET A 361 14.91 -21.39 12.12
N ARG A 362 13.61 -21.21 11.85
CA ARG A 362 13.08 -20.77 10.54
C ARG A 362 13.10 -19.26 10.32
N LYS A 363 13.59 -18.48 11.29
CA LYS A 363 13.59 -17.02 11.26
C LYS A 363 14.15 -16.39 9.98
N ASN A 364 15.28 -16.90 9.46
CA ASN A 364 15.93 -16.27 8.30
C ASN A 364 15.11 -16.46 7.03
N GLU A 365 14.59 -17.68 6.81
CA GLU A 365 13.67 -17.98 5.70
C GLU A 365 12.38 -17.15 5.84
N LEU A 366 11.83 -17.08 7.05
CA LEU A 366 10.64 -16.30 7.35
C LEU A 366 10.83 -14.80 7.13
N LYS A 367 12.00 -14.23 7.45
CA LYS A 367 12.33 -12.83 7.21
C LYS A 367 12.26 -12.49 5.72
N MET A 368 12.75 -13.37 4.85
CA MET A 368 12.68 -13.19 3.40
C MET A 368 11.25 -13.25 2.88
N VAL A 369 10.47 -14.25 3.31
CA VAL A 369 9.07 -14.42 2.87
C VAL A 369 8.17 -13.29 3.37
N LEU A 370 8.37 -12.81 4.61
CA LEU A 370 7.65 -11.65 5.14
C LEU A 370 7.93 -10.37 4.34
N GLN A 371 9.18 -10.16 3.90
CA GLN A 371 9.54 -9.02 3.06
C GLN A 371 8.91 -9.12 1.66
N GLU A 372 8.89 -10.32 1.08
CA GLU A 372 8.34 -10.56 -0.25
C GLU A 372 6.80 -10.38 -0.29
N PHE A 373 6.11 -10.89 0.73
CA PHE A 373 4.64 -10.96 0.78
C PHE A 373 4.02 -10.03 1.84
N GLU A 374 4.67 -8.91 2.17
CA GLU A 374 4.22 -7.97 3.22
C GLU A 374 2.74 -7.56 3.10
N ASP A 375 2.23 -7.37 1.87
CA ASP A 375 0.83 -6.97 1.63
C ASP A 375 -0.21 -8.06 1.91
N GLU A 376 0.22 -9.32 1.89
CA GLU A 376 -0.62 -10.48 2.14
C GLU A 376 -0.59 -10.87 3.63
N VAL A 377 0.36 -10.35 4.40
CA VAL A 377 0.44 -10.53 5.85
C VAL A 377 -0.56 -9.58 6.50
N VAL A 378 -1.54 -10.15 7.20
CA VAL A 378 -2.51 -9.38 7.99
C VAL A 378 -1.85 -8.96 9.30
N ASN A 379 -1.33 -9.93 10.05
CA ASN A 379 -0.67 -9.71 11.33
C ASN A 379 0.58 -10.58 11.43
N PHE A 380 1.63 -10.06 12.06
CA PHE A 380 2.80 -10.83 12.46
C PHE A 380 3.21 -10.46 13.88
N GLY A 381 3.61 -11.45 14.66
CA GLY A 381 4.03 -11.26 16.04
C GLY A 381 4.90 -12.39 16.54
N ILE A 382 5.82 -12.05 17.43
CA ILE A 382 6.71 -13.01 18.09
C ILE A 382 6.29 -13.07 19.55
N PHE A 383 5.96 -14.26 20.04
CA PHE A 383 5.41 -14.47 21.38
C PHE A 383 6.31 -15.36 22.23
N GLU A 384 6.26 -15.19 23.55
CA GLU A 384 7.08 -15.96 24.52
C GLU A 384 6.82 -17.48 24.48
N SER A 385 5.62 -17.92 24.09
CA SER A 385 5.26 -19.35 24.02
C SER A 385 4.01 -19.59 23.16
N ASP A 386 3.75 -20.85 22.76
CA ASP A 386 2.51 -21.27 22.07
C ASP A 386 1.33 -21.44 23.02
N LYS A 387 1.02 -20.37 23.75
CA LYS A 387 -0.11 -20.29 24.67
C LYS A 387 -0.88 -19.00 24.43
N PRO A 388 -1.83 -18.97 23.48
CA PRO A 388 -2.44 -17.74 22.98
C PRO A 388 -3.01 -16.80 24.07
N LEU A 389 -3.57 -17.36 25.15
CA LEU A 389 -4.19 -16.60 26.25
C LEU A 389 -3.20 -16.09 27.31
N GLU A 390 -2.02 -16.68 27.41
CA GLU A 390 -1.01 -16.38 28.43
C GLU A 390 0.26 -15.74 27.84
N ALA A 391 0.48 -15.92 26.53
CA ALA A 391 1.71 -15.55 25.86
C ALA A 391 1.77 -14.04 25.63
N LYS A 392 2.85 -13.42 26.10
CA LYS A 392 3.12 -12.01 25.83
C LYS A 392 3.76 -11.85 24.47
N LEU A 393 3.34 -10.79 23.78
CA LEU A 393 3.99 -10.33 22.56
C LEU A 393 5.37 -9.73 22.90
N ILE A 394 6.42 -10.31 22.33
CA ILE A 394 7.80 -9.85 22.47
C ILE A 394 8.10 -8.74 21.44
N ALA A 395 7.71 -8.95 20.19
CA ALA A 395 8.02 -8.04 19.09
C ALA A 395 7.01 -8.15 17.94
N LYS A 396 6.84 -7.06 17.19
CA LYS A 396 5.94 -6.99 16.02
C LYS A 396 6.65 -7.24 14.69
N ASN A 397 7.98 -7.34 14.70
CA ASN A 397 8.77 -7.71 13.53
C ASN A 397 10.08 -8.39 13.95
N ILE A 398 10.70 -9.11 13.02
CA ILE A 398 11.93 -9.87 13.28
C ILE A 398 13.12 -8.96 13.63
N THR A 399 13.17 -7.75 13.09
CA THR A 399 14.30 -6.83 13.30
C THR A 399 14.29 -6.26 14.72
N GLU A 400 13.11 -5.88 15.22
CA GLU A 400 12.88 -5.47 16.60
C GLU A 400 13.25 -6.59 17.57
N PHE A 401 12.84 -7.82 17.26
CA PHE A 401 13.19 -9.00 18.06
C PHE A 401 14.71 -9.22 18.14
N GLU A 402 15.43 -9.03 17.02
CA GLU A 402 16.89 -9.16 16.98
C GLU A 402 17.61 -8.10 17.83
N LEU A 403 17.11 -6.87 17.85
CA LEU A 403 17.72 -5.73 18.54
C LEU A 403 17.44 -5.71 20.04
N ASN A 404 16.22 -6.07 20.44
CA ASN A 404 15.74 -5.84 21.81
C ASN A 404 15.86 -7.07 22.72
N THR A 405 16.06 -8.27 22.16
CA THR A 405 16.03 -9.52 22.94
C THR A 405 17.45 -9.97 23.31
N ARG A 406 17.86 -9.72 24.56
CA ARG A 406 19.19 -10.07 25.09
C ARG A 406 19.33 -11.55 25.47
N GLU A 407 18.26 -12.18 25.95
CA GLU A 407 18.22 -13.60 26.32
C GLU A 407 17.14 -14.31 25.49
N ARG A 408 17.56 -15.32 24.73
CA ARG A 408 16.69 -16.13 23.87
C ARG A 408 16.44 -17.45 24.58
N THR A 409 15.19 -17.74 24.89
CA THR A 409 14.78 -18.95 25.60
C THR A 409 14.66 -20.16 24.66
N GLY A 410 14.51 -19.91 23.36
CA GLY A 410 14.30 -20.95 22.33
C GLY A 410 12.85 -21.44 22.26
N TYR A 411 11.98 -20.95 23.13
CA TYR A 411 10.54 -21.25 23.15
C TYR A 411 9.71 -20.18 22.43
N GLU A 412 10.36 -19.14 21.90
CA GLU A 412 9.67 -18.07 21.20
C GLU A 412 9.03 -18.61 19.91
N ILE A 413 7.78 -18.19 19.68
CA ILE A 413 7.02 -18.59 18.51
C ILE A 413 6.76 -17.40 17.61
N PHE A 414 6.83 -17.65 16.31
CA PHE A 414 6.62 -16.66 15.27
C PHE A 414 5.25 -16.95 14.66
N VAL A 415 4.27 -16.10 14.94
CA VAL A 415 2.88 -16.27 14.46
C VAL A 415 2.67 -15.30 13.30
N CYS A 416 2.26 -15.85 12.15
CA CYS A 416 1.99 -15.09 10.94
C CYS A 416 0.55 -15.36 10.48
N VAL A 417 -0.25 -14.32 10.34
CA VAL A 417 -1.61 -14.38 9.80
C VAL A 417 -1.57 -13.89 8.37
N VAL A 418 -1.92 -14.74 7.40
CA VAL A 418 -1.75 -14.47 5.97
C VAL A 418 -3.10 -14.58 5.26
N LYS A 419 -3.36 -13.68 4.31
CA LYS A 419 -4.50 -13.72 3.41
C LYS A 419 -4.40 -14.95 2.49
N LYS A 420 -5.47 -15.74 2.42
CA LYS A 420 -5.62 -16.89 1.53
C LYS A 420 -6.26 -16.47 0.19
N VAL A 421 -5.69 -15.45 -0.44
CA VAL A 421 -6.12 -14.93 -1.76
C VAL A 421 -5.22 -15.47 -2.86
N GLU A 422 -3.91 -15.43 -2.63
CA GLU A 422 -2.91 -15.82 -3.62
C GLU A 422 -2.21 -17.10 -3.22
N CYS A 423 -2.20 -18.09 -4.12
CA CYS A 423 -1.52 -19.37 -3.89
C CYS A 423 -0.02 -19.18 -3.62
N GLU A 424 0.63 -18.17 -4.20
CA GLU A 424 2.07 -17.95 -4.05
C GLU A 424 2.46 -17.58 -2.61
N ALA A 425 1.74 -16.66 -1.97
CA ALA A 425 2.01 -16.28 -0.58
C ALA A 425 1.80 -17.49 0.34
N PHE A 426 0.67 -18.17 0.20
CA PHE A 426 0.40 -19.40 0.96
C PHE A 426 1.51 -20.45 0.77
N LEU A 427 1.94 -20.70 -0.46
CA LEU A 427 3.01 -21.65 -0.77
C LEU A 427 4.37 -21.20 -0.23
N GLY A 428 4.67 -19.90 -0.26
CA GLY A 428 5.89 -19.33 0.32
C GLY A 428 5.97 -19.56 1.82
N PHE A 429 4.88 -19.27 2.55
CA PHE A 429 4.80 -19.52 3.99
C PHE A 429 4.80 -21.03 4.31
N ALA A 430 4.03 -21.83 3.59
CA ALA A 430 4.00 -23.29 3.80
C ALA A 430 5.34 -23.96 3.48
N GLY A 431 6.08 -23.46 2.49
CA GLY A 431 7.35 -24.00 2.02
C GLY A 431 8.50 -23.90 3.02
N ILE A 432 8.44 -22.94 3.95
CA ILE A 432 9.42 -22.80 5.07
C ILE A 432 9.38 -24.02 6.02
N GLY A 433 8.25 -24.75 6.03
CA GLY A 433 8.02 -25.84 6.98
C GLY A 433 7.55 -25.33 8.35
N PRO A 434 6.38 -24.67 8.43
CA PRO A 434 5.73 -24.35 9.69
C PRO A 434 5.40 -25.63 10.47
N TYR A 435 5.45 -25.58 11.80
CA TYR A 435 4.96 -26.69 12.62
C TYR A 435 3.44 -26.66 12.80
N HIS A 436 2.80 -25.52 12.54
CA HIS A 436 1.34 -25.36 12.59
C HIS A 436 0.84 -24.52 11.41
N VAL A 437 -0.27 -24.98 10.82
CA VAL A 437 -1.07 -24.26 9.82
C VAL A 437 -2.53 -24.44 10.20
N SER A 438 -3.32 -23.37 10.22
CA SER A 438 -4.74 -23.46 10.52
C SER A 438 -5.43 -24.46 9.59
N GLU A 439 -6.23 -25.38 10.17
CA GLU A 439 -6.88 -26.46 9.42
C GLU A 439 -7.92 -25.94 8.42
N ASN A 440 -8.63 -24.87 8.79
CA ASN A 440 -9.67 -24.26 7.97
C ASN A 440 -9.76 -22.75 8.24
N LEU A 441 -10.60 -22.07 7.45
CA LEU A 441 -10.75 -20.62 7.49
C LEU A 441 -11.34 -20.11 8.83
N GLU A 442 -12.27 -20.86 9.42
CA GLU A 442 -12.93 -20.49 10.67
C GLU A 442 -11.96 -20.56 11.85
N LYS A 443 -11.20 -21.67 11.96
CA LYS A 443 -10.12 -21.83 12.94
C LYS A 443 -9.04 -20.79 12.75
N GLY A 444 -8.71 -20.41 11.51
CA GLY A 444 -7.74 -19.33 11.26
C GLY A 444 -8.19 -17.99 11.84
N ILE A 445 -9.48 -17.67 11.75
CA ILE A 445 -10.05 -16.46 12.37
C ILE A 445 -10.02 -16.55 13.90
N GLU A 446 -10.37 -17.70 14.46
CA GLU A 446 -10.33 -17.93 15.91
C GLU A 446 -8.90 -17.82 16.46
N GLU A 447 -7.94 -18.54 15.87
CA GLU A 447 -6.53 -18.52 16.26
C GLU A 447 -5.93 -17.12 16.12
N SER A 448 -6.26 -16.39 15.05
CA SER A 448 -5.83 -15.00 14.85
C SER A 448 -6.31 -14.10 15.99
N LYS A 449 -7.60 -14.20 16.39
CA LYS A 449 -8.16 -13.41 17.49
C LYS A 449 -7.54 -13.73 18.84
N GLN A 450 -7.13 -14.98 19.06
CA GLN A 450 -6.48 -15.37 20.31
C GLN A 450 -5.10 -14.74 20.45
N TYR A 451 -4.31 -14.67 19.37
CA TYR A 451 -2.98 -14.05 19.38
C TYR A 451 -3.01 -12.52 19.20
N PHE A 452 -4.01 -12.03 18.47
CA PHE A 452 -4.18 -10.62 18.12
C PHE A 452 -5.63 -10.18 18.42
N PRO A 453 -6.03 -10.07 19.70
CA PRO A 453 -7.34 -9.55 20.06
C PRO A 453 -7.48 -8.10 19.55
N ASP A 454 -8.54 -7.86 18.78
CA ASP A 454 -8.83 -6.69 17.94
C ASP A 454 -8.02 -5.40 18.20
N VAL A 455 -7.19 -5.04 17.21
CA VAL A 455 -6.65 -3.68 16.98
C VAL A 455 -7.73 -2.72 16.44
N THR A 456 -8.98 -3.17 16.34
CA THR A 456 -10.12 -2.45 15.73
C THR A 456 -11.20 -2.00 16.71
N ALA A 457 -10.97 -2.07 18.03
CA ALA A 457 -11.99 -1.74 19.04
C ALA A 457 -11.49 -0.83 20.18
N SER A 458 -10.80 0.26 19.86
CA SER A 458 -10.47 1.29 20.87
C SER A 458 -10.47 2.72 20.31
N GLU A 459 -11.57 3.13 19.68
CA GLU A 459 -12.00 4.54 19.67
C GLU A 459 -13.54 4.60 19.72
N GLU A 460 -14.12 4.16 20.84
CA GLU A 460 -15.46 4.60 21.24
C GLU A 460 -15.41 5.03 22.70
N THR A 461 -15.49 6.35 22.93
CA THR A 461 -16.33 7.03 23.94
C THR A 461 -15.70 8.37 24.35
N GLN A 462 -16.02 9.44 23.62
CA GLN A 462 -16.29 10.72 24.25
C GLN A 462 -17.61 11.24 23.68
N SER A 463 -18.66 11.11 24.50
CA SER A 463 -19.94 11.76 24.29
C SER A 463 -19.79 13.22 24.71
N ASP A 464 -19.87 14.15 23.75
CA ASP A 464 -20.02 15.57 24.04
C ASP A 464 -21.48 15.97 23.81
N ASP A 465 -22.29 15.81 24.86
CA ASP A 465 -23.51 16.59 25.08
C ASP A 465 -23.26 17.43 26.34
N GLU A 466 -22.98 18.73 26.16
CA GLU A 466 -23.42 19.86 27.01
C GLU A 466 -22.75 21.17 26.54
N GLU A 467 -23.39 21.90 25.62
CA GLU A 467 -23.13 23.33 25.47
C GLU A 467 -23.77 24.07 26.66
N LYS A 468 -22.94 24.56 27.59
CA LYS A 468 -23.31 25.67 28.47
C LYS A 468 -22.89 27.00 27.82
N PRO A 469 -23.68 28.08 28.02
CA PRO A 469 -23.41 29.38 27.42
C PRO A 469 -22.14 30.00 28.02
N GLU A 470 -21.22 30.44 27.15
CA GLU A 470 -20.06 31.26 27.52
C GLU A 470 -20.54 32.58 28.13
N GLU A 471 -20.24 32.78 29.40
CA GLU A 471 -20.32 34.10 30.05
C GLU A 471 -19.27 35.02 29.45
N LEU A 472 -19.71 36.23 29.11
CA LEU A 472 -18.90 37.35 28.66
C LEU A 472 -17.83 37.68 29.71
N ILE A 473 -16.56 37.56 29.32
CA ILE A 473 -15.43 38.17 30.03
C ILE A 473 -14.93 39.36 29.22
N GLU A 474 -15.40 40.55 29.59
CA GLU A 474 -14.82 41.86 29.30
C GLU A 474 -15.28 42.78 30.44
N ASN A 475 -14.52 43.64 31.12
CA ASN A 475 -13.11 43.99 31.18
C ASN A 475 -12.95 44.69 32.54
N ALA A 476 -11.94 44.34 33.34
CA ALA A 476 -11.63 45.05 34.58
C ALA A 476 -10.21 45.59 34.55
N GLU A 477 -9.96 46.54 33.64
CA GLU A 477 -8.83 47.46 33.72
C GLU A 477 -9.28 48.84 33.25
N GLU A 478 -9.78 49.66 34.17
CA GLU A 478 -9.63 51.13 34.15
C GLU A 478 -10.27 51.70 35.44
N ASN A 479 -9.43 52.03 36.42
CA ASN A 479 -9.57 53.18 37.35
C ASN A 479 -8.66 53.00 38.56
N LYS A 480 -7.39 53.35 38.38
CA LYS A 480 -6.58 53.97 39.44
C LYS A 480 -6.00 55.25 38.90
N ASN A 481 -6.76 56.33 39.04
CA ASN A 481 -6.27 57.69 39.23
C ASN A 481 -7.40 58.51 39.87
N GLU A 482 -7.02 59.31 40.88
CA GLU A 482 -7.82 60.31 41.61
C GLU A 482 -8.85 59.70 42.58
N THR A 483 -8.66 59.69 43.90
CA THR A 483 -8.41 60.83 44.78
C THR A 483 -7.85 60.36 46.12
#